data_AF-A0A9R1QLA3-F1
#
_entry.id   AF-A0A9R1QLA3-F1
#
_cell.length_a   1.000
_cell.length_b   1.000
_cell.length_c   1.000
_cell.angle_alpha   90.00
_cell.angle_beta   90.00
_cell.angle_gamma   90.00
#
_symmetry.space_group_name_H-M   'P 1'
#
loop_
_entity.id
_entity.type
_entity.pdbx_description
1 polymer ?
#
loop_
_entity_poly.entity_id
_entity_poly.type
_entity_poly.pdbx_seq_one_letter_code
_entity_poly.pdbx_strand_id
1 'polypeptide(L)'
;MEYLQVSVGRRPITGLRLYLEGAKQNRLAIHLQHLGSLPKIFLPHWDSHITIGPPKWQGPEEQDSRWFEPIKWKNFAHVSTAPIEYTETNITDLSGVYIVTGAQLGVWDFGAKSVLHLKLLFSRVPGCTIRRSVWDHSPSSGMHRTDEASSSSSDNAKLVKIVDMTETLKGPQDAPGHWLVTGAKLGVEKGRIIVRAKYSLLNY
;
A
#
# COMPACT_ATOMS: atom_id res chain seq x y z
N MET A 1 14.74 14.09 7.36
CA MET A 1 13.28 14.07 7.07
C MET A 1 12.68 12.99 7.95
N GLU A 2 11.65 13.32 8.74
CA GLU A 2 10.95 12.32 9.55
C GLU A 2 10.13 11.41 8.62
N TYR A 3 10.43 10.12 8.63
CA TYR A 3 9.66 9.12 7.89
C TYR A 3 8.40 8.79 8.68
N LEU A 4 7.24 9.23 8.18
CA LEU A 4 5.96 9.00 8.85
C LEU A 4 5.56 7.53 8.66
N GLN A 5 5.73 6.74 9.71
CA GLN A 5 5.24 5.37 9.80
C GLN A 5 3.79 5.41 10.29
N VAL A 6 2.90 4.70 9.61
CA VAL A 6 1.51 4.52 10.04
C VAL A 6 1.28 3.05 10.38
N SER A 7 0.86 2.77 11.60
CA SER A 7 0.42 1.43 12.03
C SER A 7 -0.94 1.57 12.72
N VAL A 8 -1.85 0.64 12.42
CA VAL A 8 -3.20 0.63 12.97
C VAL A 8 -3.39 -0.47 14.02
N GLY A 9 -2.29 -1.11 14.45
CA GLY A 9 -2.30 -2.20 15.42
C GLY A 9 -3.09 -3.41 14.92
N ARG A 10 -3.94 -4.00 15.76
CA ARG A 10 -4.80 -5.13 15.40
C ARG A 10 -6.06 -4.71 14.63
N ARG A 11 -5.92 -3.80 13.67
CA ARG A 11 -7.01 -3.40 12.77
C ARG A 11 -6.66 -3.84 11.35
N PRO A 12 -7.35 -4.84 10.80
CA PRO A 12 -7.11 -5.28 9.43
C PRO A 12 -7.30 -4.13 8.45
N ILE A 13 -6.32 -3.94 7.57
CA ILE A 13 -6.38 -2.91 6.53
C ILE A 13 -7.21 -3.44 5.36
N THR A 14 -8.11 -2.60 4.88
CA THR A 14 -9.02 -2.84 3.75
C THR A 14 -8.80 -1.87 2.59
N GLY A 15 -7.88 -0.91 2.73
CA GLY A 15 -7.57 0.08 1.71
C GLY A 15 -6.26 0.81 1.96
N LEU A 16 -5.58 1.18 0.89
CA LEU A 16 -4.37 1.99 0.90
C LEU A 16 -4.53 3.15 -0.08
N ARG A 17 -4.10 4.34 0.31
CA ARG A 17 -4.18 5.54 -0.54
C ARG A 17 -2.99 6.45 -0.34
N LEU A 18 -2.45 7.00 -1.43
CA LEU A 18 -1.47 8.09 -1.37
C LEU A 18 -2.19 9.44 -1.26
N TYR A 19 -1.58 10.36 -0.54
CA TYR A 19 -2.08 11.73 -0.43
C TYR A 19 -0.95 12.72 -0.15
N LEU A 20 -1.23 14.00 -0.32
CA LEU A 20 -0.29 15.08 -0.08
C LEU A 20 -0.68 15.87 1.16
N GLU A 21 0.25 16.02 2.08
CA GLU A 21 0.07 16.70 3.36
C GLU A 21 0.85 18.01 3.46
N GLY A 22 0.53 18.78 4.51
CA GLY A 22 1.15 20.05 4.85
C GLY A 22 0.46 21.24 4.20
N ALA A 23 0.70 22.43 4.72
CA ALA A 23 0.08 23.66 4.24
C ALA A 23 0.34 23.93 2.74
N LYS A 24 1.39 23.33 2.18
CA LYS A 24 1.77 23.44 0.76
C LYS A 24 1.43 22.19 -0.06
N GLN A 25 0.80 21.16 0.52
CA GLN A 25 0.51 19.87 -0.11
C GLN A 25 1.75 19.28 -0.81
N ASN A 26 2.89 19.30 -0.11
CA ASN A 26 4.18 18.93 -0.68
C ASN A 26 4.89 17.78 0.02
N ARG A 27 4.19 17.11 0.94
CA ARG A 27 4.68 15.92 1.63
C ARG A 27 3.83 14.74 1.21
N LEU A 28 4.44 13.76 0.57
CA LEU A 28 3.76 12.51 0.22
C LEU A 28 3.57 11.68 1.47
N ALA A 29 2.34 11.22 1.70
CA ALA A 29 1.95 10.37 2.81
C ALA A 29 1.10 9.20 2.31
N ILE A 30 0.97 8.17 3.17
CA ILE A 30 0.13 6.99 2.90
C ILE A 30 -0.94 6.85 3.98
N HIS A 31 -2.19 6.77 3.54
CA HIS A 31 -3.36 6.62 4.38
C HIS A 31 -3.80 5.15 4.37
N LEU A 32 -4.17 4.64 5.55
CA LEU A 32 -4.59 3.26 5.75
C LEU A 32 -6.07 3.27 6.12
N GLN A 33 -6.91 2.66 5.30
CA GLN A 33 -8.27 2.35 5.71
C GLN A 33 -8.29 0.99 6.39
N HIS A 34 -8.98 0.92 7.53
CA HIS A 34 -9.12 -0.29 8.29
C HIS A 34 -10.58 -0.54 8.68
N LEU A 35 -10.88 -1.76 9.10
CA LEU A 35 -12.20 -2.08 9.65
C LEU A 35 -12.47 -1.25 10.91
N GLY A 36 -13.64 -0.60 10.95
CA GLY A 36 -14.11 0.17 12.13
C GLY A 36 -14.46 -0.75 13.31
N SER A 37 -15.04 -1.91 13.01
CA SER A 37 -15.40 -2.97 13.95
C SER A 37 -14.97 -4.34 13.41
N LEU A 38 -14.52 -5.24 14.28
CA LEU A 38 -14.10 -6.58 13.87
C LEU A 38 -15.31 -7.49 13.61
N PRO A 39 -15.39 -8.18 12.45
CA PRO A 39 -16.45 -9.15 12.19
C PRO A 39 -16.41 -10.30 13.20
N LYS A 40 -17.57 -10.81 13.61
CA LYS A 40 -17.66 -11.90 14.59
C LYS A 40 -16.91 -13.17 14.16
N ILE A 41 -16.98 -13.50 12.87
CA ILE A 41 -16.27 -14.65 12.28
C ILE A 41 -14.75 -14.52 12.38
N PHE A 42 -14.23 -13.30 12.52
CA PHE A 42 -12.80 -13.03 12.57
C PHE A 42 -12.24 -12.97 13.99
N LEU A 43 -13.09 -12.80 15.01
CA LEU A 43 -12.69 -12.75 16.42
C LEU A 43 -11.84 -13.95 16.86
N PRO A 44 -12.18 -15.22 16.54
CA PRO A 44 -11.40 -16.37 17.00
C PRO A 44 -9.95 -16.39 16.50
N HIS A 45 -9.65 -15.63 15.45
CA HIS A 45 -8.34 -15.59 14.80
C HIS A 45 -7.57 -14.30 15.08
N TRP A 46 -8.24 -13.24 15.55
CA TRP A 46 -7.68 -11.90 15.56
C TRP A 46 -7.97 -11.04 16.78
N ASP A 47 -8.83 -11.49 17.69
CA ASP A 47 -9.08 -10.77 18.94
C ASP A 47 -7.77 -10.60 19.77
N SER A 48 -7.76 -9.60 20.63
CA SER A 48 -6.66 -9.16 21.49
C SER A 48 -5.96 -10.30 22.22
N HIS A 49 -6.70 -11.32 22.68
CA HIS A 49 -6.18 -12.48 23.41
C HIS A 49 -5.54 -13.56 22.50
N ILE A 50 -5.71 -13.47 21.19
CA ILE A 50 -5.11 -14.42 20.24
C ILE A 50 -3.65 -14.08 20.01
N THR A 51 -2.75 -15.02 20.31
CA THR A 51 -1.31 -14.87 20.11
C THR A 51 -0.95 -14.96 18.63
N ILE A 52 -0.49 -13.85 18.05
CA ILE A 52 -0.14 -13.75 16.61
C ILE A 52 1.36 -13.52 16.35
N GLY A 53 2.17 -13.45 17.40
CA GLY A 53 3.58 -13.08 17.31
C GLY A 53 3.78 -11.59 16.97
N PRO A 54 5.04 -11.13 16.91
CA PRO A 54 5.34 -9.74 16.57
C PRO A 54 5.06 -9.46 15.09
N PRO A 55 4.55 -8.27 14.76
CA PRO A 55 4.37 -7.87 13.37
C PRO A 55 5.74 -7.63 12.71
N LYS A 56 5.85 -7.88 11.40
CA LYS A 56 7.11 -7.83 10.66
C LYS A 56 7.05 -6.81 9.52
N TRP A 57 8.02 -5.91 9.47
CA TRP A 57 8.20 -5.01 8.34
C TRP A 57 8.81 -5.77 7.17
N GLN A 58 8.21 -5.62 5.98
CA GLN A 58 8.80 -6.04 4.72
C GLN A 58 8.79 -4.88 3.73
N GLY A 59 9.75 -4.88 2.82
CA GLY A 59 9.87 -3.90 1.76
C GLY A 59 10.84 -4.40 0.70
N PRO A 60 11.01 -3.62 -0.37
CA PRO A 60 11.92 -3.96 -1.44
C PRO A 60 13.38 -3.95 -0.98
N GLU A 61 14.21 -4.73 -1.67
CA GLU A 61 15.66 -4.70 -1.48
C GLU A 61 16.26 -3.49 -2.19
N GLU A 62 17.13 -2.76 -1.48
CA GLU A 62 17.75 -1.50 -1.96
C GLU A 62 18.65 -1.72 -3.18
N GLN A 63 19.12 -2.94 -3.41
CA GLN A 63 20.03 -3.30 -4.50
C GLN A 63 19.31 -3.78 -5.77
N ASP A 64 18.01 -4.15 -5.71
CA ASP A 64 17.27 -4.65 -6.88
C ASP A 64 16.73 -3.51 -7.76
N SER A 65 17.66 -2.85 -8.44
CA SER A 65 17.38 -1.71 -9.33
C SER A 65 16.48 -2.02 -10.53
N ARG A 66 16.19 -3.30 -10.82
CA ARG A 66 15.28 -3.71 -11.90
C ARG A 66 13.85 -3.21 -11.67
N TRP A 67 13.50 -2.91 -10.42
CA TRP A 67 12.20 -2.38 -10.04
C TRP A 67 12.17 -0.85 -9.94
N PHE A 68 13.23 -0.14 -10.36
CA PHE A 68 13.29 1.31 -10.23
C PHE A 68 12.74 1.98 -11.48
N GLU A 69 11.53 2.52 -11.38
CA GLU A 69 10.90 3.24 -12.48
C GLU A 69 11.16 4.75 -12.34
N PRO A 70 11.62 5.42 -13.41
CA PRO A 70 11.89 6.85 -13.35
C PRO A 70 10.60 7.66 -13.23
N ILE A 71 10.66 8.78 -12.50
CA ILE A 71 9.56 9.75 -12.43
C ILE A 71 10.04 11.16 -12.71
N LYS A 72 9.23 11.94 -13.45
CA LYS A 72 9.52 13.34 -13.76
C LYS A 72 9.14 14.25 -12.57
N TRP A 73 9.79 14.07 -11.42
CA TRP A 73 9.58 14.88 -10.23
C TRP A 73 10.90 15.43 -9.67
N LYS A 74 10.97 16.75 -9.43
CA LYS A 74 12.15 17.51 -8.98
C LYS A 74 12.97 16.89 -7.83
N ASN A 75 12.38 16.08 -6.94
CA ASN A 75 13.08 15.52 -5.75
C ASN A 75 13.28 14.00 -5.80
N PHE A 76 12.63 13.29 -6.73
CA PHE A 76 12.71 11.84 -6.86
C PHE A 76 13.11 11.48 -8.27
N ALA A 77 14.23 10.78 -8.40
CA ALA A 77 14.63 10.26 -9.70
C ALA A 77 13.78 9.02 -10.06
N HIS A 78 13.49 8.16 -9.07
CA HIS A 78 12.81 6.89 -9.29
C HIS A 78 11.83 6.51 -8.17
N VAL A 79 10.96 5.55 -8.47
CA VAL A 79 10.06 4.87 -7.54
C VAL A 79 10.35 3.37 -7.63
N SER A 80 10.52 2.70 -6.49
CA SER A 80 10.59 1.24 -6.43
C SER A 80 9.19 0.64 -6.62
N THR A 81 9.00 -0.12 -7.70
CA THR A 81 7.73 -0.76 -8.08
C THR A 81 7.69 -2.26 -7.77
N ALA A 82 8.66 -2.73 -6.99
CA ALA A 82 8.73 -4.10 -6.51
C ALA A 82 7.47 -4.46 -5.71
N PRO A 83 6.84 -5.62 -5.97
CA PRO A 83 5.73 -6.10 -5.19
C PRO A 83 6.17 -6.44 -3.76
N ILE A 84 5.41 -5.98 -2.77
CA ILE A 84 5.62 -6.30 -1.36
C ILE A 84 4.49 -7.23 -0.93
N GLU A 85 4.84 -8.49 -0.71
CA GLU A 85 3.96 -9.54 -0.22
C GLU A 85 4.69 -10.33 0.84
N TYR A 86 3.98 -10.94 1.77
CA TYR A 86 4.60 -11.82 2.75
C TYR A 86 4.91 -13.18 2.13
N THR A 87 6.16 -13.42 1.76
CA THR A 87 6.68 -14.75 1.41
C THR A 87 7.30 -15.41 2.64
N GLU A 88 6.85 -16.62 2.95
CA GLU A 88 7.32 -17.37 4.11
C GLU A 88 8.71 -17.95 3.82
N THR A 89 9.74 -17.50 4.55
CA THR A 89 11.14 -17.95 4.35
C THR A 89 11.56 -19.08 5.30
N ASN A 90 10.70 -19.46 6.25
CA ASN A 90 10.98 -20.52 7.21
C ASN A 90 9.74 -21.40 7.39
N ILE A 91 9.87 -22.66 7.02
CA ILE A 91 8.89 -23.73 7.25
C ILE A 91 8.93 -24.06 8.74
N THR A 92 8.27 -23.24 9.55
CA THR A 92 7.92 -23.61 10.92
C THR A 92 6.40 -23.72 10.93
N ASP A 93 5.91 -24.82 11.50
CA ASP A 93 4.60 -25.47 11.34
C ASP A 93 3.39 -24.65 11.85
N LEU A 94 3.30 -23.40 11.41
CA LEU A 94 2.45 -22.37 11.97
C LEU A 94 1.53 -21.84 10.86
N SER A 95 0.59 -22.70 10.45
CA SER A 95 -0.46 -22.37 9.49
C SER A 95 -1.14 -21.02 9.80
N GLY A 96 -1.35 -20.22 8.78
CA GLY A 96 -1.99 -18.91 8.89
C GLY A 96 -1.69 -18.04 7.67
N VAL A 97 -2.36 -16.89 7.62
CA VAL A 97 -2.15 -15.90 6.57
C VAL A 97 -1.55 -14.64 7.16
N TYR A 98 -0.85 -13.85 6.36
CA TYR A 98 -0.33 -12.57 6.78
C TYR A 98 -1.10 -11.45 6.10
N ILE A 99 -1.58 -10.51 6.90
CA ILE A 99 -2.30 -9.32 6.42
C ILE A 99 -1.50 -8.07 6.75
N VAL A 100 -1.74 -7.00 6.00
CA VAL A 100 -1.11 -5.71 6.22
C VAL A 100 -1.84 -4.97 7.36
N THR A 101 -1.08 -4.45 8.30
CA THR A 101 -1.55 -3.67 9.47
C THR A 101 -0.82 -2.34 9.65
N GLY A 102 0.10 -2.03 8.74
CA GLY A 102 0.82 -0.76 8.71
C GLY A 102 1.53 -0.55 7.38
N ALA A 103 1.94 0.68 7.13
CA ALA A 103 2.75 1.04 5.98
C ALA A 103 3.68 2.22 6.31
N GLN A 104 4.76 2.33 5.54
CA GLN A 104 5.73 3.40 5.66
C GLN A 104 6.27 3.75 4.27
N LEU A 105 6.33 5.04 3.97
CA LEU A 105 7.08 5.54 2.82
C LEU A 105 8.50 5.91 3.27
N GLY A 106 9.48 5.55 2.45
CA GLY A 106 10.88 5.89 2.68
C GLY A 106 11.58 6.30 1.40
N VAL A 107 12.77 6.86 1.56
CA VAL A 107 13.59 7.36 0.46
C VAL A 107 14.99 6.79 0.61
N TRP A 108 15.43 6.04 -0.39
CA TRP A 108 16.84 5.70 -0.54
C TRP A 108 17.56 6.83 -1.26
N ASP A 109 18.72 7.20 -0.73
CA ASP A 109 19.56 8.27 -1.29
C ASP A 109 20.86 7.67 -1.84
N PHE A 110 21.02 7.78 -3.15
CA PHE A 110 22.22 7.38 -3.88
C PHE A 110 22.97 8.61 -4.43
N GLY A 111 22.86 9.75 -3.76
CA GLY A 111 23.50 11.02 -4.11
C GLY A 111 22.81 11.73 -5.27
N ALA A 112 23.11 11.31 -6.51
CA ALA A 112 22.50 11.90 -7.71
C ALA A 112 21.11 11.32 -8.04
N LYS A 113 20.72 10.22 -7.37
CA LYS A 113 19.45 9.54 -7.55
C LYS A 113 18.83 9.26 -6.20
N SER A 114 17.58 9.67 -6.03
CA SER A 114 16.74 9.26 -4.91
C SER A 114 15.65 8.31 -5.40
N VAL A 115 15.32 7.32 -4.57
CA VAL A 115 14.32 6.29 -4.88
C VAL A 115 13.27 6.26 -3.78
N LEU A 116 12.03 6.58 -4.13
CA LEU A 116 10.88 6.39 -3.23
C LEU A 116 10.58 4.90 -3.10
N HIS A 117 10.45 4.39 -1.88
CA HIS A 117 10.08 3.01 -1.62
C HIS A 117 8.94 2.92 -0.60
N LEU A 118 8.18 1.82 -0.67
CA LEU A 118 7.14 1.46 0.29
C LEU A 118 7.65 0.34 1.20
N LYS A 119 7.27 0.36 2.47
CA LYS A 119 7.36 -0.79 3.39
C LYS A 119 5.98 -1.07 3.95
N LEU A 120 5.68 -2.34 4.19
CA LEU A 120 4.43 -2.81 4.77
C LEU A 120 4.71 -3.56 6.07
N LEU A 121 3.86 -3.34 7.06
CA LEU A 121 3.87 -4.09 8.31
C LEU A 121 2.88 -5.24 8.17
N PHE A 122 3.37 -6.47 8.32
CA PHE A 122 2.58 -7.68 8.25
C PHE A 122 2.31 -8.24 9.64
N SER A 123 1.11 -8.79 9.82
CA SER A 123 0.68 -9.44 11.06
C SER A 123 0.01 -10.77 10.71
N ARG A 124 0.31 -11.80 11.48
CA ARG A 124 -0.19 -13.16 11.23
C ARG A 124 -1.63 -13.30 11.72
N VAL A 125 -2.44 -13.96 10.93
CA VAL A 125 -3.79 -14.44 11.26
C VAL A 125 -3.73 -15.96 11.32
N PRO A 126 -3.68 -16.58 12.52
CA PRO A 126 -3.64 -18.04 12.65
C PRO A 126 -4.95 -18.70 12.22
N GLY A 127 -4.88 -19.94 11.76
CA GLY A 127 -6.06 -20.76 11.45
C GLY A 127 -6.84 -20.36 10.19
N CYS A 128 -6.43 -19.29 9.50
CA CYS A 128 -7.03 -18.89 8.23
C CYS A 128 -6.20 -19.34 7.04
N THR A 129 -6.83 -19.40 5.86
CA THR A 129 -6.17 -19.61 4.57
C THR A 129 -6.60 -18.56 3.54
N ILE A 130 -5.83 -18.38 2.47
CA ILE A 130 -6.22 -17.52 1.35
C ILE A 130 -7.06 -18.33 0.37
N ARG A 131 -8.31 -17.91 0.13
CA ARG A 131 -9.17 -18.50 -0.90
C ARG A 131 -8.87 -17.95 -2.29
N ARG A 132 -8.65 -16.64 -2.37
CA ARG A 132 -8.45 -15.91 -3.62
C ARG A 132 -7.65 -14.64 -3.35
N SER A 133 -6.74 -14.30 -4.25
CA SER A 133 -6.07 -13.01 -4.25
C SER A 133 -6.24 -12.29 -5.58
N VAL A 134 -6.32 -10.97 -5.53
CA VAL A 134 -6.43 -10.10 -6.71
C VAL A 134 -5.62 -8.83 -6.46
N TRP A 135 -4.91 -8.37 -7.47
CA TRP A 135 -4.38 -7.02 -7.47
C TRP A 135 -5.47 -6.04 -7.88
N ASP A 136 -5.35 -4.81 -7.40
CA ASP A 136 -6.08 -3.69 -8.00
C ASP A 136 -5.58 -3.49 -9.42
N HIS A 137 -6.37 -3.99 -10.37
CA HIS A 137 -6.31 -3.55 -11.74
C HIS A 137 -7.35 -2.42 -11.84
N SER A 138 -6.91 -1.18 -12.04
CA SER A 138 -7.79 -0.16 -12.60
C SER A 138 -7.97 -0.49 -14.08
N PRO A 139 -9.16 -0.94 -14.56
CA PRO A 139 -9.48 -0.74 -15.95
C PRO A 139 -9.69 0.76 -16.13
N SER A 140 -8.81 1.39 -16.90
CA SER A 140 -9.05 2.75 -17.38
C SER A 140 -10.26 2.74 -18.31
N SER A 141 -11.46 2.93 -17.76
CA SER A 141 -12.66 3.13 -18.55
C SER A 141 -13.68 3.93 -17.75
N GLY A 142 -13.77 5.23 -18.07
CA GLY A 142 -14.93 6.06 -17.75
C GLY A 142 -14.68 7.33 -16.96
N MET A 143 -13.84 8.25 -17.44
CA MET A 143 -14.12 9.67 -17.25
C MET A 143 -13.54 10.47 -18.43
N HIS A 144 -14.41 11.25 -19.04
CA HIS A 144 -14.26 11.94 -20.32
C HIS A 144 -12.95 12.73 -20.50
N ARG A 145 -12.46 12.71 -21.75
CA ARG A 145 -11.59 13.75 -22.31
C ARG A 145 -12.24 15.11 -22.09
N THR A 146 -11.48 16.07 -21.57
CA THR A 146 -11.69 17.48 -21.92
C THR A 146 -10.33 18.14 -22.06
N ASP A 147 -10.24 18.95 -23.11
CA ASP A 147 -9.04 19.40 -23.78
C ASP A 147 -8.21 20.44 -23.00
N GLU A 148 -7.05 20.71 -23.60
CA GLU A 148 -5.97 21.61 -23.20
C GLU A 148 -6.42 23.00 -22.72
N ALA A 149 -5.74 23.50 -21.68
CA ALA A 149 -5.44 24.92 -21.56
C ALA A 149 -4.13 25.13 -20.78
N SER A 150 -3.34 26.05 -21.32
CA SER A 150 -1.98 26.43 -20.98
C SER A 150 -1.85 27.31 -19.73
N SER A 151 -0.62 27.28 -19.18
CA SER A 151 0.04 28.28 -18.32
C SER A 151 -0.62 28.76 -17.01
N SER A 152 0.00 28.43 -15.87
CA SER A 152 0.54 29.44 -14.95
C SER A 152 1.43 28.80 -13.88
N SER A 153 2.49 29.51 -13.53
CA SER A 153 3.55 29.11 -12.61
C SER A 153 3.06 29.10 -11.16
N SER A 154 2.99 27.93 -10.55
CA SER A 154 3.09 27.77 -9.09
C SER A 154 3.65 26.38 -8.80
N ASP A 155 4.86 26.33 -8.22
CA ASP A 155 5.57 25.06 -7.99
C ASP A 155 4.82 24.07 -7.08
N ASN A 156 3.81 24.53 -6.33
CA ASN A 156 2.93 23.68 -5.51
C ASN A 156 1.82 22.96 -6.31
N ALA A 157 1.38 23.50 -7.45
CA ALA A 157 0.33 22.88 -8.28
C ALA A 157 0.82 21.65 -9.08
N LYS A 158 2.11 21.32 -8.99
CA LYS A 158 2.75 20.24 -9.75
C LYS A 158 2.61 18.87 -9.09
N LEU A 159 2.51 18.79 -7.76
CA LEU A 159 2.53 17.52 -7.02
C LEU A 159 1.20 16.79 -7.08
N VAL A 160 0.09 17.53 -6.98
CA VAL A 160 -1.26 17.00 -7.12
C VAL A 160 -1.45 16.32 -8.49
N LYS A 161 -0.72 16.75 -9.52
CA LYS A 161 -0.75 16.16 -10.86
C LYS A 161 0.08 14.87 -10.99
N ILE A 162 0.97 14.61 -10.04
CA ILE A 162 1.96 13.52 -10.05
C ILE A 162 1.60 12.43 -9.02
N VAL A 163 0.62 12.63 -8.14
CA VAL A 163 0.19 11.59 -7.19
C VAL A 163 -1.24 11.22 -7.51
N ASP A 164 -1.49 9.95 -7.78
CA ASP A 164 -2.85 9.46 -7.82
C ASP A 164 -3.36 9.25 -6.39
N MET A 165 -4.39 10.01 -6.07
CA MET A 165 -5.08 9.94 -4.79
C MET A 165 -6.39 9.18 -4.90
N THR A 166 -6.67 8.43 -5.98
CA THR A 166 -7.86 7.58 -6.02
C THR A 166 -7.77 6.49 -4.97
N GLU A 167 -8.88 6.25 -4.29
CA GLU A 167 -9.01 5.17 -3.33
C GLU A 167 -9.42 3.89 -4.06
N THR A 168 -8.66 2.82 -3.88
CA THR A 168 -9.08 1.49 -4.34
C THR A 168 -9.60 0.71 -3.16
N LEU A 169 -10.88 0.31 -3.20
CA LEU A 169 -11.54 -0.45 -2.15
C LEU A 169 -12.13 -1.73 -2.70
N LYS A 170 -11.91 -2.83 -1.97
CA LYS A 170 -12.70 -4.05 -2.12
C LYS A 170 -13.48 -4.26 -0.82
N GLY A 171 -14.74 -3.83 -0.86
CA GLY A 171 -15.68 -3.97 0.25
C GLY A 171 -16.16 -5.42 0.43
N PRO A 172 -17.07 -5.66 1.40
CA PRO A 172 -17.60 -6.98 1.76
C PRO A 172 -18.58 -7.57 0.72
N GLN A 173 -18.42 -7.21 -0.56
CA GLN A 173 -19.37 -7.52 -1.62
C GLN A 173 -19.41 -9.02 -1.98
N ASP A 174 -18.39 -9.79 -1.55
CA ASP A 174 -18.35 -11.24 -1.66
C ASP A 174 -18.61 -11.91 -0.30
N ALA A 175 -19.89 -12.08 0.07
CA ALA A 175 -20.22 -12.93 1.22
C ALA A 175 -19.76 -14.39 0.97
N PRO A 176 -19.22 -15.11 1.97
CA PRO A 176 -19.11 -14.75 3.40
C PRO A 176 -17.77 -14.10 3.82
N GLY A 177 -16.93 -13.65 2.90
CA GLY A 177 -15.55 -13.26 3.20
C GLY A 177 -15.25 -11.76 3.14
N HIS A 178 -14.20 -11.35 3.84
CA HIS A 178 -13.70 -9.97 3.82
C HIS A 178 -12.43 -9.92 2.98
N TRP A 179 -12.35 -8.96 2.05
CA TRP A 179 -11.13 -8.66 1.33
C TRP A 179 -10.20 -7.85 2.23
N LEU A 180 -9.05 -8.42 2.55
CA LEU A 180 -8.02 -7.76 3.35
C LEU A 180 -6.80 -7.48 2.48
N VAL A 181 -6.09 -6.39 2.78
CA VAL A 181 -4.82 -6.10 2.11
C VAL A 181 -3.78 -7.12 2.59
N THR A 182 -3.20 -7.88 1.66
CA THR A 182 -2.13 -8.86 1.92
C THR A 182 -0.84 -8.52 1.17
N GLY A 183 -0.80 -7.38 0.51
CA GLY A 183 0.38 -6.88 -0.18
C GLY A 183 0.08 -5.56 -0.86
N ALA A 184 1.12 -4.87 -1.31
CA ALA A 184 0.98 -3.65 -2.08
C ALA A 184 2.25 -3.37 -2.87
N LYS A 185 2.16 -2.41 -3.79
CA LYS A 185 3.32 -1.82 -4.45
C LYS A 185 3.05 -0.39 -4.86
N LEU A 186 4.12 0.36 -5.05
CA LEU A 186 4.06 1.62 -5.80
C LEU A 186 4.10 1.31 -7.31
N GLY A 187 3.66 2.28 -8.11
CA GLY A 187 3.75 2.22 -9.57
C GLY A 187 3.86 3.61 -10.17
N VAL A 188 4.26 3.69 -11.44
CA VAL A 188 4.23 4.94 -12.21
C VAL A 188 3.27 4.78 -13.40
N GLU A 189 2.18 5.54 -13.40
CA GLU A 189 1.20 5.56 -14.49
C GLU A 189 1.03 6.97 -15.06
N LYS A 190 1.25 7.14 -16.36
CA LYS A 190 1.11 8.45 -17.05
C LYS A 190 1.86 9.58 -16.32
N GLY A 191 3.02 9.25 -15.74
CA GLY A 191 3.85 10.18 -14.97
C GLY A 191 3.38 10.44 -13.53
N ARG A 192 2.43 9.65 -13.00
CA ARG A 192 1.94 9.74 -11.62
C ARG A 192 2.36 8.54 -10.78
N ILE A 193 2.71 8.77 -9.53
CA ILE A 193 2.88 7.75 -8.51
C ILE A 193 1.50 7.26 -8.08
N ILE A 194 1.34 5.95 -8.12
CA ILE A 194 0.15 5.26 -7.62
C ILE A 194 0.54 4.25 -6.55
N VAL A 195 -0.41 3.88 -5.70
CA VAL A 195 -0.31 2.67 -4.87
C VAL A 195 -1.33 1.66 -5.39
N ARG A 196 -0.91 0.41 -5.53
CA ARG A 196 -1.80 -0.71 -5.86
C ARG A 196 -1.78 -1.70 -4.71
N ALA A 197 -2.95 -2.02 -4.17
CA ALA A 197 -3.08 -3.05 -3.15
C ALA A 197 -3.31 -4.42 -3.79
N LYS A 198 -2.84 -5.45 -3.09
CA LYS A 198 -3.26 -6.83 -3.30
C LYS A 198 -4.27 -7.17 -2.21
N TYR A 199 -5.47 -7.52 -2.65
CA TYR A 199 -6.54 -7.97 -1.78
C TYR A 199 -6.61 -9.49 -1.78
N SER A 200 -6.81 -10.07 -0.60
CA SER A 200 -7.10 -11.50 -0.47
C SER A 200 -8.37 -11.74 0.31
N LEU A 201 -9.17 -12.68 -0.19
CA LEU A 201 -10.33 -13.24 0.48
C LEU A 201 -9.86 -14.38 1.39
N LEU A 202 -10.12 -14.25 2.69
CA LEU A 202 -9.74 -15.27 3.67
C LEU A 202 -10.82 -16.36 3.82
N ASN A 203 -10.36 -17.57 4.14
CA ASN A 203 -11.17 -18.63 4.75
C ASN A 203 -10.88 -18.65 6.25
N TYR A 204 -11.92 -18.70 7.08
CA TYR A 204 -11.83 -18.76 8.54
C TYR A 204 -12.08 -20.18 9.03
#